data_AF-A0A011P1A3-F1
#
_entry.id   AF-A0A011P1A3-F1
#
_cell.length_a   1.000
_cell.length_b   1.000
_cell.length_c   1.000
_cell.angle_alpha   90.00
_cell.angle_beta   90.00
_cell.angle_gamma   90.00
#
_symmetry.space_group_name_H-M   'P 1'
#
loop_
_entity.id
_entity.type
_entity.pdbx_description
1 polymer ?
#
loop_
_entity_poly.entity_id
_entity_poly.type
_entity_poly.pdbx_seq_one_letter_code
_entity_poly.pdbx_strand_id
1 'polypeptide(L)'
;MESPQPIPGVRGRRCRRSRLPSQRDYALARREQAAAGDADELARATYAVYNGGPGHLNRYRQPKERADLREIDRSFLEKYLAVKEGKELEVGKCFSGAGSLR
;
A
#
# COMPACT_ATOMS: atom_id res chain seq x y z
N MET A 1 -20.72 -4.28 -34.09
CA MET A 1 -20.24 -5.37 -33.22
C MET A 1 -21.46 -5.91 -32.50
N GLU A 2 -21.95 -7.06 -32.95
CA GLU A 2 -23.17 -7.68 -32.44
C GLU A 2 -22.86 -8.43 -31.14
N SER A 3 -23.62 -8.17 -30.09
CA SER A 3 -23.48 -8.86 -28.81
C SER A 3 -23.93 -10.32 -28.95
N PRO A 4 -23.14 -11.31 -28.49
CA PRO A 4 -23.52 -12.71 -28.60
C PRO A 4 -24.79 -13.00 -27.77
N GLN A 5 -25.71 -13.76 -28.37
CA GLN A 5 -26.97 -14.15 -27.76
C GLN A 5 -26.74 -15.17 -26.63
N PRO A 6 -27.50 -15.10 -25.52
CA PRO A 6 -27.33 -16.01 -24.38
C PRO A 6 -27.75 -17.45 -24.72
N ILE A 7 -26.97 -18.43 -24.26
CA ILE A 7 -27.25 -19.86 -24.44
C ILE A 7 -28.43 -20.28 -23.54
N PRO A 8 -29.49 -20.91 -24.08
CA PRO A 8 -30.63 -21.38 -23.29
C PRO A 8 -30.21 -22.42 -22.25
N GLY A 9 -30.65 -22.26 -21.00
CA GLY A 9 -30.47 -23.26 -19.93
C GLY A 9 -29.32 -23.00 -18.96
N VAL A 10 -28.40 -22.06 -19.26
CA VAL A 10 -27.35 -21.67 -18.32
C VAL A 10 -27.86 -20.53 -17.44
N ARG A 11 -28.29 -20.84 -16.21
CA ARG A 11 -28.46 -19.80 -15.18
C ARG A 11 -27.08 -19.23 -14.84
N GLY A 12 -26.74 -18.11 -15.48
CA GLY A 12 -25.53 -17.37 -15.17
C GLY A 12 -25.51 -17.05 -13.67
N ARG A 13 -24.60 -17.68 -12.93
CA ARG A 13 -24.30 -17.26 -11.57
C ARG A 13 -23.83 -15.82 -11.69
N ARG A 14 -24.65 -14.86 -11.26
CA ARG A 14 -24.20 -13.49 -11.08
C ARG A 14 -23.02 -13.56 -10.14
N CYS A 15 -21.80 -13.42 -10.66
CA CYS A 15 -20.65 -13.07 -9.84
C CYS A 15 -21.06 -11.78 -9.14
N ARG A 16 -21.45 -11.87 -7.86
CA ARG A 16 -21.56 -10.68 -7.03
C ARG A 16 -20.17 -10.08 -7.11
N ARG A 17 -20.06 -8.94 -7.78
CA ARG A 17 -18.85 -8.15 -7.78
C ARG A 17 -18.75 -7.65 -6.35
N SER A 18 -18.09 -8.42 -5.49
CA SER A 18 -17.73 -8.00 -4.15
C SER A 18 -16.94 -6.72 -4.37
N ARG A 19 -17.56 -5.57 -4.12
CA ARG A 19 -16.83 -4.31 -4.10
C ARG A 19 -16.00 -4.40 -2.83
N LEU A 20 -14.78 -4.90 -2.98
CA LEU A 20 -13.80 -4.82 -1.91
C LEU A 20 -13.67 -3.33 -1.57
N PRO A 21 -13.79 -2.95 -0.28
CA PRO A 21 -13.59 -1.58 0.13
C PRO A 21 -12.26 -1.08 -0.42
N SER A 22 -12.24 0.14 -0.96
CA SER A 22 -10.96 0.72 -1.34
C SER A 22 -10.10 0.89 -0.08
N GLN A 23 -8.79 1.00 -0.26
CA GLN A 23 -7.86 1.18 0.86
C GLN A 23 -8.21 2.42 1.69
N ARG A 24 -8.78 3.43 1.03
CA ARG A 24 -9.29 4.66 1.62
C ARG A 24 -10.54 4.41 2.47
N ASP A 25 -11.50 3.64 1.95
CA ASP A 25 -12.72 3.25 2.70
C ASP A 25 -12.36 2.42 3.93
N TYR A 26 -11.37 1.54 3.80
CA TYR A 26 -10.90 0.69 4.88
C TYR A 26 -10.20 1.49 5.99
N ALA A 27 -9.29 2.40 5.63
CA ALA A 27 -8.58 3.23 6.61
C ALA A 27 -9.52 4.17 7.38
N LEU A 28 -10.53 4.74 6.72
CA LEU A 28 -11.55 5.57 7.36
C LEU A 28 -12.44 4.76 8.30
N ALA A 29 -12.89 3.57 7.88
CA ALA A 29 -13.71 2.68 8.71
C ALA A 29 -13.01 2.24 10.00
N ARG A 30 -11.68 2.15 9.98
CA ARG A 30 -10.85 1.78 11.13
C ARG A 30 -10.43 2.97 12.02
N ARG A 31 -10.82 4.21 11.67
CA ARG A 31 -10.43 5.44 12.39
C ARG A 31 -8.91 5.61 12.55
N GLU A 32 -8.17 5.27 11.51
CA GLU A 32 -6.71 5.19 11.58
C GLU A 32 -6.07 6.58 11.60
N GLN A 33 -6.81 7.61 11.17
CA GLN A 33 -6.51 9.01 11.46
C GLN A 33 -6.31 9.29 12.96
N ALA A 34 -7.03 8.58 13.84
CA ALA A 34 -6.96 8.77 15.28
C ALA A 34 -5.88 7.90 15.94
N ALA A 35 -5.55 6.75 15.34
CA ALA A 35 -4.50 5.86 15.84
C ALA A 35 -3.09 6.25 15.35
N ALA A 36 -3.00 7.05 14.29
CA ALA A 36 -1.72 7.49 13.74
C ALA A 36 -1.02 8.55 14.60
N GLY A 37 -1.67 9.30 15.48
CA GLY A 37 -0.97 10.23 16.39
C GLY A 37 -0.26 11.44 15.74
N ASP A 38 0.29 11.31 14.53
CA ASP A 38 0.91 12.33 13.68
C ASP A 38 0.83 11.95 12.17
N ALA A 39 1.25 12.86 11.29
CA ALA A 39 1.21 12.67 9.84
C ALA A 39 2.19 11.58 9.33
N ASP A 40 3.26 11.31 10.06
CA ASP A 40 4.32 10.39 9.68
C ASP A 40 3.89 8.94 9.92
N GLU A 41 3.24 8.67 11.05
CA GLU A 41 2.60 7.39 11.31
C GLU A 41 1.46 7.12 10.30
N LEU A 42 0.70 8.15 9.90
CA LEU A 42 -0.32 8.00 8.85
C LEU A 42 0.32 7.62 7.50
N ALA A 43 1.46 8.22 7.17
CA ALA A 43 2.22 7.86 5.97
C ALA A 43 2.71 6.41 6.03
N ARG A 44 3.23 5.96 7.18
CA ARG A 44 3.66 4.57 7.40
C ARG A 44 2.51 3.57 7.31
N ALA A 45 1.37 3.87 7.94
CA ALA A 45 0.17 3.05 7.87
C ALA A 45 -0.34 2.94 6.42
N THR A 46 -0.36 4.06 5.70
CA THR A 46 -0.78 4.10 4.29
C THR A 46 0.13 3.26 3.41
N TYR A 47 1.45 3.36 3.60
CA TYR A 47 2.42 2.55 2.86
C TYR A 47 2.28 1.05 3.17
N ALA A 48 2.11 0.68 4.43
CA ALA A 48 1.94 -0.71 4.83
C ALA A 48 0.67 -1.33 4.24
N VAL A 49 -0.44 -0.57 4.24
CA VAL A 49 -1.69 -0.98 3.61
C VAL A 49 -1.53 -1.07 2.09
N TYR A 50 -0.82 -0.13 1.45
CA TYR A 50 -0.58 -0.17 0.01
C TYR A 50 0.12 -1.47 -0.44
N ASN A 51 1.13 -1.90 0.30
CA ASN A 51 1.97 -3.05 -0.10
C ASN A 51 1.46 -4.39 0.44
N GLY A 52 0.82 -4.42 1.61
CA GLY A 52 0.35 -5.66 2.24
C GLY A 52 -1.18 -5.84 2.22
N GLY A 53 -1.92 -4.78 1.90
CA GLY A 53 -3.37 -4.76 1.99
C GLY A 53 -3.89 -4.41 3.41
N PRO A 54 -5.22 -4.47 3.59
CA PRO A 54 -5.91 -3.92 4.77
C PRO A 54 -5.48 -4.49 6.13
N GLY A 55 -4.93 -5.71 6.17
CA GLY A 55 -4.48 -6.36 7.41
C GLY A 55 -3.16 -5.81 7.96
N HIS A 56 -2.41 -5.03 7.17
CA HIS A 56 -1.03 -4.64 7.49
C HIS A 56 -0.89 -3.28 8.16
N LEU A 57 -2.00 -2.69 8.57
CA LEU A 57 -2.03 -1.29 8.97
C LEU A 57 -1.05 -0.94 10.10
N ASN A 58 -0.95 -1.80 11.10
CA ASN A 58 -0.07 -1.60 12.24
C ASN A 58 1.23 -2.42 12.16
N ARG A 59 1.55 -3.04 11.01
CA ARG A 59 2.68 -3.99 10.91
C ARG A 59 4.02 -3.34 11.27
N TYR A 60 4.19 -2.06 10.92
CA TYR A 60 5.41 -1.31 11.16
C TYR A 60 5.68 -1.06 12.65
N ARG A 61 4.68 -1.27 13.52
CA ARG A 61 4.79 -1.21 14.98
C ARG A 61 5.00 -2.59 15.62
N GLN A 62 4.85 -3.68 14.86
CA GLN A 62 4.90 -5.03 15.39
C GLN A 62 6.34 -5.56 15.43
N PRO A 63 6.90 -5.85 16.63
CA PRO A 63 8.27 -6.37 16.73
C PRO A 63 8.42 -7.80 16.21
N LYS A 64 7.30 -8.54 16.10
CA LYS A 64 7.25 -9.91 15.57
C LYS A 64 7.14 -9.98 14.04
N GLU A 65 7.04 -8.84 13.37
CA GLU A 65 7.01 -8.80 11.91
C GLU A 65 8.32 -9.33 11.33
N ARG A 66 8.25 -9.94 10.14
CA ARG A 66 9.42 -10.52 9.49
C ARG A 66 10.50 -9.45 9.28
N ALA A 67 11.77 -9.84 9.42
CA ALA A 67 12.90 -8.91 9.40
C ALA A 67 13.00 -8.13 8.07
N ASP A 68 12.72 -8.79 6.95
CA ASP A 68 12.69 -8.21 5.61
C ASP A 68 11.60 -7.14 5.47
N LEU A 69 10.38 -7.43 5.94
CA LEU A 69 9.27 -6.46 5.92
C LEU A 69 9.54 -5.26 6.81
N ARG A 70 10.17 -5.47 7.98
CA ARG A 70 10.61 -4.38 8.85
C ARG A 70 11.67 -3.50 8.19
N GLU A 71 12.60 -4.11 7.45
CA GLU A 71 13.63 -3.38 6.72
C GLU A 71 13.03 -2.54 5.60
N ILE A 72 12.07 -3.08 4.86
CA ILE A 72 11.31 -2.34 3.83
C ILE A 72 10.59 -1.13 4.46
N ASP A 73 9.87 -1.33 5.56
CA ASP A 73 9.14 -0.26 6.23
C ASP A 73 10.09 0.81 6.83
N ARG A 74 11.26 0.39 7.32
CA ARG A 74 12.32 1.32 7.78
C ARG A 74 12.87 2.13 6.61
N SER A 75 13.18 1.48 5.49
CA SER A 75 13.71 2.15 4.30
C SER A 75 12.70 3.13 3.70
N PHE A 76 11.41 2.81 3.77
CA PHE A 76 10.35 3.76 3.43
C PHE A 76 10.38 4.99 4.34
N LEU A 77 10.43 4.79 5.66
CA LEU A 77 10.42 5.88 6.63
C LEU A 77 11.62 6.83 6.42
N GLU A 78 12.82 6.29 6.21
CA GLU A 78 14.03 7.07 5.94
C GLU A 78 13.85 7.98 4.71
N LYS A 79 13.34 7.42 3.60
CA LYS A 79 13.11 8.18 2.35
C LYS A 79 12.00 9.21 2.52
N TYR A 80 10.92 8.86 3.21
CA TYR A 80 9.83 9.76 3.50
C TYR A 80 10.30 10.98 4.32
N LEU A 81 11.10 10.75 5.36
CA LEU A 81 11.66 11.84 6.18
C LEU A 81 12.63 12.70 5.37
N ALA A 82 13.46 12.11 4.51
CA ALA A 82 14.34 12.86 3.62
C ALA A 82 13.55 13.80 2.69
N VAL A 83 12.46 13.32 2.06
CA VAL A 83 11.59 14.15 1.23
C VAL A 83 10.89 15.23 2.07
N LYS A 84 10.39 14.88 3.25
CA LYS A 84 9.73 15.83 4.17
C LYS A 84 10.67 16.96 4.61
N GLU A 85 11.97 16.69 4.72
CA GLU A 85 13.02 17.66 5.04
C GLU A 85 13.52 18.49 3.84
N GLY A 86 12.93 18.30 2.64
CA GLY A 86 13.39 18.98 1.42
C GLY A 86 14.70 18.44 0.86
N LYS A 87 15.03 17.18 1.17
CA LYS A 87 16.22 16.45 0.68
C LYS A 87 15.82 15.41 -0.37
N GLU A 88 14.84 15.72 -1.22
CA GLU A 88 14.33 14.78 -2.23
C GLU A 88 15.42 14.26 -3.19
N LEU A 89 16.47 15.05 -3.45
CA LEU A 89 17.60 14.67 -4.30
C LEU A 89 18.46 13.55 -3.70
N GLU A 90 18.47 13.38 -2.37
CA GLU A 90 19.16 12.29 -1.70
C GLU A 90 18.45 10.94 -1.94
N VAL A 91 17.13 10.96 -2.12
CA VAL A 91 16.36 9.77 -2.53
C VAL A 91 16.65 9.38 -3.99
N GLY A 92 17.00 10.37 -4.82
CA GLY A 92 17.40 10.19 -6.23
C GLY A 92 18.57 9.22 -6.43
N LYS A 93 19.50 9.14 -5.46
CA LYS A 93 20.64 8.21 -5.50
C LYS A 93 20.23 6.73 -5.53
N CYS A 94 19.01 6.39 -5.10
CA CYS A 94 18.47 5.04 -5.22
C CYS A 94 18.00 4.70 -6.64
N PHE A 95 17.73 5.70 -7.48
CA PHE A 95 17.24 5.53 -8.86
C PHE A 95 18.35 5.55 -9.91
N SER A 96 19.58 5.94 -9.54
CA SER A 96 20.76 5.93 -10.43
C SER A 96 21.32 4.53 -10.71
N GLY A 97 20.45 3.55 -10.93
CA GLY A 97 20.76 2.20 -11.42
C GLY A 97 21.15 2.13 -12.90
N ALA A 98 21.48 3.25 -13.54
CA ALA A 98 22.00 3.30 -14.92
C ALA A 98 23.53 3.46 -14.94
N GLY A 99 24.24 2.79 -14.03
CA GLY A 99 25.69 2.96 -13.84
C GLY A 99 26.48 1.69 -13.54
N SER A 100 25.92 0.50 -13.79
CA SER A 100 26.70 -0.75 -13.74
C SER A 100 26.54 -1.55 -15.03
N LEU A 101 27.02 -0.96 -16.12
CA LEU A 101 27.60 -1.73 -17.23
C LEU A 101 29.11 -1.75 -16.98
N ARG A 102 29.59 -2.82 -16.34
CA ARG A 102 30.96 -3.31 -16.45
C ARG A 102 30.93 -4.82 -16.38
#